data_AF-A0A9P5AMY8-F1
#
_entry.id   AF-A0A9P5AMY8-F1
#
_cell.length_a   1.000
_cell.length_b   1.000
_cell.length_c   1.000
_cell.angle_alpha   90.00
_cell.angle_beta   90.00
_cell.angle_gamma   90.00
#
_symmetry.space_group_name_H-M   'P 1'
#
loop_
_entity.id
_entity.type
_entity.pdbx_description
1 polymer ?
#
loop_
_entity_poly.entity_id
_entity_poly.type
_entity_poly.pdbx_seq_one_letter_code
_entity_poly.pdbx_strand_id
1 'polypeptide(L)'
;MRHRYNTILKLKAAAYHTTSRVAEYASQCGFCYSDMLLEDQMYKLSMNMSDEFYYPDSKNIFSSSFFCWMIYRGANVASTNPTGQRPSHETKLTAAYYFMAALGAATGEQQCVLDSILSSIAFEIIFSGAISDTCWCLCSPAGCTPLVKLLEGIYSFYTEEETQAGHDFDRLIQETEDMLTDLCDGHTDRIGEYQWIYGAIVRYYTFAKSDLRHVCCPVICGSSGPAPVEEHTEIQEEDSILLGLLESLVKEFEHSLERDMGLEDFFEYMRMAWAPGMRKAREYLASQRLTDQELRNAKLISVVWETYGPQPVVERLLECKEPGGLWDAMSELDKIATDLERPMTE
;
A
#
# COMPACT_ATOMS: atom_id res chain seq x y z
N MET A 1 -9.21 26.15 17.53
CA MET A 1 -9.27 24.70 17.27
C MET A 1 -10.63 24.21 16.78
N ARG A 2 -11.77 24.51 17.46
CA ARG A 2 -13.13 24.14 17.00
C ARG A 2 -13.47 24.57 15.57
N HIS A 3 -13.01 25.74 15.13
CA HIS A 3 -13.23 26.19 13.76
C HIS A 3 -12.53 25.29 12.73
N ARG A 4 -11.27 24.87 12.98
CA ARG A 4 -10.51 23.97 12.09
C ARG A 4 -11.11 22.55 12.01
N TYR A 5 -11.66 22.03 13.11
CA TYR A 5 -12.28 20.70 13.14
C TYR A 5 -13.60 20.65 12.34
N ASN A 6 -14.45 21.67 12.49
CA ASN A 6 -15.65 21.85 11.67
C ASN A 6 -15.33 22.07 10.18
N THR A 7 -14.15 22.60 9.87
CA THR A 7 -13.68 22.84 8.50
C THR A 7 -13.24 21.57 7.78
N ILE A 8 -12.56 20.64 8.47
CA ILE A 8 -12.21 19.32 7.92
C ILE A 8 -13.48 18.50 7.65
N LEU A 9 -14.47 18.56 8.55
CA LEU A 9 -15.76 17.91 8.36
C LEU A 9 -16.55 18.46 7.15
N LYS A 10 -16.44 19.77 6.87
CA LYS A 10 -17.05 20.38 5.67
C LYS A 10 -16.37 19.96 4.37
N LEU A 11 -15.04 19.83 4.37
CA LEU A 11 -14.31 19.27 3.22
C LEU A 11 -14.66 17.78 3.02
N LYS A 12 -14.81 17.01 4.10
CA LYS A 12 -15.30 15.62 4.04
C LYS A 12 -16.73 15.53 3.49
N ALA A 13 -17.64 16.43 3.90
CA ALA A 13 -19.01 16.48 3.39
C ALA A 13 -19.09 16.93 1.92
N ALA A 14 -18.18 17.80 1.46
CA ALA A 14 -18.09 18.21 0.06
C ALA A 14 -17.45 17.13 -0.83
N ALA A 15 -16.44 16.42 -0.32
CA ALA A 15 -15.86 15.24 -0.95
C ALA A 15 -16.89 14.09 -1.09
N TYR A 16 -17.88 14.03 -0.19
CA TYR A 16 -18.95 13.04 -0.17
C TYR A 16 -19.86 13.06 -1.41
N HIS A 17 -19.86 14.14 -2.21
CA HIS A 17 -20.87 14.32 -3.26
C HIS A 17 -20.34 14.54 -4.67
N THR A 18 -19.05 14.85 -4.86
CA THR A 18 -18.46 15.02 -6.20
C THR A 18 -16.95 15.17 -6.07
N THR A 19 -16.23 14.13 -6.43
CA THR A 19 -14.79 14.01 -6.20
C THR A 19 -13.97 14.99 -7.07
N SER A 20 -14.43 15.35 -8.27
CA SER A 20 -13.85 16.46 -9.08
C SER A 20 -13.95 17.87 -8.43
N ARG A 21 -14.82 18.06 -7.42
CA ARG A 21 -15.10 19.40 -6.86
C ARG A 21 -14.34 19.72 -5.58
N VAL A 22 -13.52 18.83 -5.04
CA VAL A 22 -12.82 19.09 -3.76
C VAL A 22 -11.79 20.21 -3.88
N ALA A 23 -10.96 20.16 -4.92
CA ALA A 23 -9.97 21.19 -5.22
C ALA A 23 -10.62 22.54 -5.60
N GLU A 24 -11.68 22.49 -6.41
CA GLU A 24 -12.42 23.67 -6.86
C GLU A 24 -13.17 24.33 -5.68
N TYR A 25 -13.83 23.53 -4.85
CA TYR A 25 -14.50 23.97 -3.62
C TYR A 25 -13.50 24.54 -2.61
N ALA A 26 -12.35 23.89 -2.43
CA ALA A 26 -11.28 24.44 -1.60
C ALA A 26 -10.82 25.82 -2.12
N SER A 27 -10.66 25.96 -3.44
CA SER A 27 -10.32 27.27 -4.02
C SER A 27 -11.44 28.31 -3.85
N GLN A 28 -12.71 27.93 -4.09
CA GLN A 28 -13.87 28.81 -3.96
C GLN A 28 -14.12 29.27 -2.52
N CYS A 29 -13.79 28.44 -1.54
CA CYS A 29 -13.87 28.79 -0.12
C CYS A 29 -12.66 29.60 0.37
N GLY A 30 -11.74 30.01 -0.52
CA GLY A 30 -10.58 30.83 -0.17
C GLY A 30 -9.47 30.07 0.56
N PHE A 31 -9.44 28.74 0.47
CA PHE A 31 -8.37 27.96 1.09
C PHE A 31 -7.04 28.20 0.37
N CYS A 32 -6.03 28.58 1.16
CA CYS A 32 -4.64 28.59 0.75
C CYS A 32 -3.97 27.30 1.22
N TYR A 33 -3.10 26.73 0.38
CA TYR A 33 -2.24 25.62 0.78
C TYR A 33 -1.30 26.05 1.92
N SER A 34 -1.01 25.13 2.83
CA SER A 34 0.02 25.29 3.86
C SER A 34 0.66 23.93 4.12
N ASP A 35 1.95 23.89 4.44
CA ASP A 35 2.65 22.63 4.72
C ASP A 35 2.03 21.85 5.89
N MET A 36 1.42 22.55 6.85
CA MET A 36 0.64 21.92 7.93
C MET A 36 -0.56 21.11 7.43
N LEU A 37 -1.16 21.47 6.28
CA LEU A 37 -2.27 20.71 5.70
C LEU A 37 -1.77 19.37 5.13
N LEU A 38 -0.61 19.39 4.47
CA LEU A 38 0.02 18.17 3.96
C LEU A 38 0.41 17.26 5.13
N GLU A 39 1.05 17.82 6.16
CA GLU A 39 1.41 17.09 7.38
C GLU A 39 0.22 16.43 8.07
N ASP A 40 -0.88 17.17 8.28
CA ASP A 40 -2.10 16.65 8.91
C ASP A 40 -2.75 15.52 8.10
N GLN A 41 -2.74 15.63 6.77
CA GLN A 41 -3.23 14.56 5.90
C GLN A 41 -2.32 13.33 5.93
N MET A 42 -1.01 13.52 5.86
CA MET A 42 -0.05 12.42 5.97
C MET A 42 -0.13 11.72 7.32
N TYR A 43 -0.29 12.49 8.40
CA TYR A 43 -0.50 11.96 9.74
C TYR A 43 -1.77 11.10 9.80
N LYS A 44 -2.90 11.59 9.27
CA LYS A 44 -4.16 10.81 9.23
C LYS A 44 -4.04 9.54 8.40
N LEU A 45 -3.43 9.61 7.21
CA LEU A 45 -3.20 8.44 6.38
C LEU A 45 -2.31 7.43 7.10
N SER A 46 -1.22 7.89 7.72
CA SER A 46 -0.34 7.01 8.48
C SER A 46 -1.05 6.31 9.64
N MET A 47 -1.91 7.03 10.38
CA MET A 47 -2.70 6.45 11.47
C MET A 47 -3.71 5.43 10.98
N ASN A 48 -4.40 5.72 9.88
CA ASN A 48 -5.37 4.83 9.29
C ASN A 48 -4.71 3.54 8.77
N MET A 49 -3.59 3.66 8.06
CA MET A 49 -2.91 2.51 7.45
C MET A 49 -2.12 1.66 8.45
N SER A 50 -1.80 2.21 9.63
CA SER A 50 -1.14 1.47 10.72
C SER A 50 -2.11 0.63 11.58
N ASP A 51 -3.42 0.79 11.41
CA ASP A 51 -4.41 0.02 12.17
C ASP A 51 -4.48 -1.42 11.62
N GLU A 52 -4.26 -2.42 12.47
CA GLU A 52 -4.35 -3.86 12.12
C GLU A 52 -5.72 -4.25 11.56
N PHE A 53 -6.75 -3.42 11.79
CA PHE A 53 -8.11 -3.63 11.29
C PHE A 53 -8.50 -2.60 10.24
N TYR A 54 -7.54 -2.14 9.44
CA TYR A 54 -7.82 -1.23 8.33
C TYR A 54 -8.76 -1.87 7.31
N TYR A 55 -10.06 -1.69 7.53
CA TYR A 55 -11.04 -1.71 6.46
C TYR A 55 -10.97 -0.34 5.80
N PRO A 56 -10.66 -0.24 4.50
CA PRO A 56 -10.75 1.01 3.78
C PRO A 56 -12.22 1.47 3.78
N ASP A 57 -12.65 2.21 4.80
CA ASP A 57 -13.85 3.04 4.68
C ASP A 57 -13.51 4.04 3.58
N SER A 58 -14.16 3.87 2.41
CA SER A 58 -13.94 4.62 1.17
C SER A 58 -14.04 6.14 1.32
N LYS A 59 -14.42 6.61 2.51
CA LYS A 59 -14.50 8.00 2.95
C LYS A 59 -13.15 8.65 3.27
N ASN A 60 -12.04 7.90 3.34
CA ASN A 60 -10.72 8.44 3.69
C ASN A 60 -9.66 8.30 2.57
N ILE A 61 -10.07 7.91 1.35
CA ILE A 61 -9.15 7.82 0.21
C ILE A 61 -8.65 9.22 -0.15
N PHE A 62 -7.35 9.34 -0.28
CA PHE A 62 -6.69 10.56 -0.71
C PHE A 62 -6.95 10.76 -2.22
N SER A 63 -7.86 11.67 -2.54
CA SER A 63 -8.32 11.86 -3.93
C SER A 63 -7.20 12.38 -4.85
N SER A 64 -7.20 11.91 -6.09
CA SER A 64 -6.26 12.31 -7.14
C SER A 64 -6.38 13.79 -7.50
N SER A 65 -7.60 14.35 -7.46
CA SER A 65 -7.83 15.78 -7.73
C SER A 65 -7.24 16.66 -6.63
N PHE A 66 -7.34 16.22 -5.37
CA PHE A 66 -6.72 16.90 -4.24
C PHE A 66 -5.18 16.80 -4.28
N PHE A 67 -4.63 15.64 -4.65
CA PHE A 67 -3.20 15.46 -4.84
C PHE A 67 -2.64 16.42 -5.90
N CYS A 68 -3.28 16.48 -7.06
CA CYS A 68 -2.91 17.41 -8.14
C CYS A 68 -3.02 18.87 -7.71
N TRP A 69 -4.08 19.22 -6.98
CA TRP A 69 -4.25 20.58 -6.46
C TRP A 69 -3.13 20.97 -5.49
N MET A 70 -2.70 20.08 -4.60
CA MET A 70 -1.58 20.36 -3.69
C MET A 70 -0.29 20.63 -4.46
N ILE A 71 0.03 19.80 -5.44
CA ILE A 71 1.20 20.00 -6.31
C ILE A 71 1.13 21.36 -7.02
N TYR A 72 -0.03 21.69 -7.61
CA TYR A 72 -0.24 22.99 -8.28
C TYR A 72 -0.06 24.18 -7.33
N ARG A 73 -0.36 24.01 -6.04
CA ARG A 73 -0.16 25.03 -5.00
C ARG A 73 1.28 25.05 -4.44
N GLY A 74 2.19 24.26 -4.99
CA GLY A 74 3.61 24.23 -4.60
C GLY A 74 3.95 23.25 -3.49
N ALA A 75 3.04 22.30 -3.16
CA ALA A 75 3.34 21.26 -2.19
C ALA A 75 4.49 20.37 -2.69
N ASN A 76 5.51 20.18 -1.83
CA ASN A 76 6.61 19.29 -2.17
C ASN A 76 6.30 17.84 -1.75
N VAL A 77 5.47 17.18 -2.55
CA VAL A 77 5.04 15.79 -2.31
C VAL A 77 6.11 14.74 -2.58
N ALA A 78 7.20 15.13 -3.27
CA ALA A 78 8.35 14.30 -3.59
C ALA A 78 9.45 14.36 -2.52
N SER A 79 9.42 15.36 -1.64
CA SER A 79 10.39 15.50 -0.56
C SER A 79 9.94 14.82 0.71
N THR A 80 10.92 14.36 1.46
CA THR A 80 10.72 13.78 2.78
C THR A 80 10.39 14.90 3.75
N ASN A 81 9.21 14.86 4.38
CA ASN A 81 8.77 15.95 5.24
C ASN A 81 9.70 16.06 6.48
N PRO A 82 10.34 17.21 6.75
CA PRO A 82 11.38 17.32 7.78
C PRO A 82 10.86 17.44 9.23
N THR A 83 9.56 17.40 9.48
CA THR A 83 8.98 17.74 10.79
C THR A 83 8.92 16.55 11.76
N GLY A 84 9.69 16.67 12.85
CA GLY A 84 10.03 15.65 13.85
C GLY A 84 8.95 15.23 14.84
N GLN A 85 7.72 15.00 14.39
CA GLN A 85 6.68 14.30 15.16
C GLN A 85 6.05 13.20 14.31
N ARG A 86 6.84 12.20 13.94
CA ARG A 86 6.31 10.97 13.33
C ARG A 86 6.36 9.82 14.35
N PRO A 87 5.41 8.87 14.30
CA PRO A 87 5.50 7.64 15.10
C PRO A 87 6.74 6.88 14.67
N SER A 88 7.74 6.83 15.56
CA SER A 88 8.83 5.86 15.80
C SER A 88 9.38 4.91 14.70
N HIS A 89 9.11 5.08 13.42
CA HIS A 89 9.65 4.23 12.36
C HIS A 89 10.47 5.08 11.40
N GLU A 90 11.76 4.75 11.29
CA GLU A 90 12.86 5.57 10.76
C GLU A 90 12.79 5.88 9.25
N THR A 91 11.64 5.75 8.61
CA THR A 91 11.51 5.89 7.17
C THR A 91 11.04 7.28 6.77
N LYS A 92 11.86 7.93 5.97
CA LYS A 92 11.58 9.22 5.33
C LYS A 92 10.59 9.05 4.17
N LEU A 93 9.34 8.68 4.45
CA LEU A 93 8.31 8.57 3.42
C LEU A 93 7.79 9.95 3.00
N THR A 94 7.62 10.13 1.68
CA THR A 94 7.05 11.32 1.04
C THR A 94 5.54 11.19 0.88
N ALA A 95 4.86 12.27 0.51
CA ALA A 95 3.41 12.21 0.32
C ALA A 95 2.99 11.34 -0.88
N ALA A 96 3.88 11.18 -1.88
CA ALA A 96 3.66 10.26 -2.99
C ALA A 96 3.53 8.80 -2.52
N TYR A 97 4.27 8.39 -1.49
CA TYR A 97 4.16 7.04 -0.92
C TYR A 97 2.78 6.78 -0.32
N TYR A 98 2.31 7.69 0.51
CA TYR A 98 1.00 7.55 1.17
C TYR A 98 -0.13 7.62 0.15
N PHE A 99 -0.01 8.45 -0.90
CA PHE A 99 -1.01 8.47 -1.98
C PHE A 99 -1.08 7.12 -2.70
N MET A 100 0.05 6.60 -3.15
CA MET A 100 0.11 5.33 -3.89
C MET A 100 -0.31 4.14 -3.02
N ALA A 101 0.11 4.11 -1.75
CA ALA A 101 -0.36 3.12 -0.79
C ALA A 101 -1.88 3.15 -0.60
N ALA A 102 -2.47 4.34 -0.47
CA ALA A 102 -3.91 4.51 -0.28
C ALA A 102 -4.71 4.03 -1.49
N LEU A 103 -4.21 4.31 -2.70
CA LEU A 103 -4.81 3.81 -3.94
C LEU A 103 -4.77 2.30 -4.02
N GLY A 104 -3.62 1.70 -3.71
CA GLY A 104 -3.44 0.24 -3.79
C GLY A 104 -4.34 -0.49 -2.80
N ALA A 105 -4.49 0.03 -1.58
CA ALA A 105 -5.36 -0.56 -0.56
C ALA A 105 -6.86 -0.45 -0.88
N ALA A 106 -7.25 0.39 -1.84
CA ALA A 106 -8.65 0.63 -2.17
C ALA A 106 -9.23 -0.35 -3.23
N THR A 107 -8.43 -1.25 -3.80
CA THR A 107 -8.84 -2.16 -4.91
C THR A 107 -9.81 -3.28 -4.51
N GLY A 108 -10.27 -3.31 -3.26
CA GLY A 108 -10.90 -4.51 -2.70
C GLY A 108 -12.39 -4.75 -2.96
N GLU A 109 -13.22 -3.71 -2.94
CA GLU A 109 -14.69 -3.86 -3.03
C GLU A 109 -15.40 -2.72 -3.76
N GLN A 110 -14.70 -1.62 -4.01
CA GLN A 110 -15.17 -0.48 -4.78
C GLN A 110 -14.07 -0.16 -5.78
N GLN A 111 -14.36 -0.23 -7.09
CA GLN A 111 -13.46 0.29 -8.12
C GLN A 111 -13.02 1.68 -7.68
N CYS A 112 -11.77 1.79 -7.25
CA CYS A 112 -11.20 3.05 -6.81
C CYS A 112 -10.85 3.83 -8.07
N VAL A 113 -11.88 4.33 -8.75
CA VAL A 113 -11.72 5.16 -9.94
C VAL A 113 -11.09 6.47 -9.49
N LEU A 114 -9.96 6.83 -10.10
CA LEU A 114 -9.38 8.15 -9.93
C LEU A 114 -10.46 9.21 -10.20
N ASP A 115 -10.62 10.13 -9.27
CA ASP A 115 -11.62 11.18 -9.41
C ASP A 115 -11.27 12.27 -10.44
N SER A 116 -10.05 12.24 -10.94
CA SER A 116 -9.57 13.07 -12.03
C SER A 116 -8.33 12.44 -12.65
N ILE A 117 -8.12 12.71 -13.94
CA ILE A 117 -6.83 12.44 -14.59
C ILE A 117 -5.72 13.16 -13.82
N LEU A 118 -4.61 12.46 -13.56
CA LEU A 118 -3.46 13.05 -12.91
C LEU A 118 -2.86 14.18 -13.75
N SER A 119 -2.43 15.26 -13.11
CA SER A 119 -1.60 16.25 -13.80
C SER A 119 -0.27 15.64 -14.24
N SER A 120 0.35 16.14 -15.31
CA SER A 120 1.64 15.64 -15.81
C SER A 120 2.74 15.63 -14.75
N ILE A 121 2.75 16.64 -13.87
CA ILE A 121 3.70 16.72 -12.75
C ILE A 121 3.41 15.63 -11.70
N ALA A 122 2.14 15.39 -11.38
CA ALA A 122 1.76 14.33 -10.45
C ALA A 122 2.17 12.95 -10.98
N PHE A 123 1.90 12.70 -12.27
CA PHE A 123 2.29 11.48 -12.98
C PHE A 123 3.81 11.25 -12.94
N GLU A 124 4.61 12.26 -13.28
CA GLU A 124 6.07 12.22 -13.20
C GLU A 124 6.58 11.88 -11.80
N ILE A 125 5.95 12.44 -10.77
CA ILE A 125 6.36 12.21 -9.38
C ILE A 125 6.09 10.75 -8.98
N ILE A 126 4.88 10.23 -9.19
CA ILE A 126 4.52 8.89 -8.69
C ILE A 126 5.24 7.77 -9.44
N PHE A 127 5.62 7.99 -10.70
CA PHE A 127 6.40 7.06 -11.52
C PHE A 127 7.90 7.44 -11.61
N SER A 128 8.39 8.30 -10.71
CA SER A 128 9.81 8.60 -10.65
C SER A 128 10.57 7.50 -9.91
N GLY A 129 11.45 6.79 -10.61
CA GLY A 129 12.41 5.87 -9.98
C GLY A 129 13.46 6.57 -9.11
N ALA A 130 13.57 7.90 -9.18
CA ALA A 130 14.47 8.68 -8.34
C ALA A 130 13.88 8.97 -6.94
N ILE A 131 12.57 8.76 -6.75
CA ILE A 131 11.91 8.85 -5.45
C ILE A 131 11.91 7.44 -4.87
N SER A 132 12.95 7.14 -4.09
CA SER A 132 13.07 5.92 -3.31
C SER A 132 13.28 6.23 -1.83
N ASP A 133 12.81 5.32 -0.96
CA ASP A 133 13.07 5.40 0.46
C ASP A 133 14.44 4.81 0.78
N THR A 134 14.78 4.74 2.07
CA THR A 134 16.07 4.18 2.51
C THR A 134 15.96 2.72 2.94
N CYS A 135 14.90 2.00 2.58
CA CYS A 135 14.75 0.61 3.00
C CYS A 135 15.75 -0.29 2.26
N TRP A 136 16.17 -1.37 2.90
CA TRP A 136 17.14 -2.35 2.35
C TRP A 136 16.45 -3.64 1.90
N CYS A 137 15.18 -3.53 1.54
CA CYS A 137 14.34 -4.65 1.15
C CYS A 137 14.69 -5.10 -0.28
N LEU A 138 14.87 -6.40 -0.50
CA LEU A 138 15.28 -6.91 -1.81
C LEU A 138 14.17 -6.88 -2.86
N CYS A 139 12.94 -6.54 -2.47
CA CYS A 139 11.85 -6.25 -3.41
C CYS A 139 12.17 -5.02 -4.29
N SER A 140 13.02 -4.10 -3.82
CA SER A 140 13.49 -2.93 -4.56
C SER A 140 14.91 -2.55 -4.13
N PRO A 141 15.96 -2.96 -4.89
CA PRO A 141 17.36 -2.81 -4.46
C PRO A 141 17.82 -1.38 -4.21
N ALA A 142 17.16 -0.40 -4.81
CA ALA A 142 17.45 1.02 -4.65
C ALA A 142 16.57 1.72 -3.59
N GLY A 143 15.80 0.95 -2.80
CA GLY A 143 14.75 1.44 -1.90
C GLY A 143 13.37 1.38 -2.53
N CYS A 144 12.32 1.30 -1.71
CA CYS A 144 10.94 1.24 -2.21
C CYS A 144 10.57 2.60 -2.84
N THR A 145 9.88 2.54 -3.98
CA THR A 145 9.34 3.72 -4.67
C THR A 145 7.84 3.88 -4.34
N PRO A 146 7.21 5.02 -4.70
CA PRO A 146 5.76 5.14 -4.62
C PRO A 146 5.03 4.02 -5.37
N LEU A 147 5.53 3.61 -6.55
CA LEU A 147 5.00 2.44 -7.27
C LEU A 147 5.02 1.17 -6.42
N VAL A 148 6.12 0.87 -5.73
CA VAL A 148 6.20 -0.32 -4.87
C VAL A 148 5.13 -0.28 -3.76
N LYS A 149 4.80 0.90 -3.23
CA LYS A 149 3.73 1.04 -2.23
C LYS A 149 2.32 0.87 -2.79
N LEU A 150 2.10 1.24 -4.04
CA LEU A 150 0.88 0.87 -4.75
C LEU A 150 0.75 -0.66 -4.82
N LEU A 151 1.80 -1.33 -5.31
CA LEU A 151 1.79 -2.79 -5.47
C LEU A 151 1.65 -3.53 -4.14
N GLU A 152 2.22 -2.99 -3.05
CA GLU A 152 2.02 -3.46 -1.69
C GLU A 152 0.58 -3.37 -1.23
N GLY A 153 -0.08 -2.24 -1.44
CA GLY A 153 -1.50 -2.10 -1.09
C GLY A 153 -2.39 -3.08 -1.86
N ILE A 154 -2.13 -3.23 -3.16
CA ILE A 154 -2.82 -4.20 -4.02
C ILE A 154 -2.60 -5.61 -3.46
N TYR A 155 -1.35 -6.00 -3.20
CA TYR A 155 -0.99 -7.34 -2.74
C TYR A 155 -1.56 -7.68 -1.35
N SER A 156 -1.48 -6.76 -0.39
CA SER A 156 -1.97 -6.96 0.98
C SER A 156 -3.46 -7.32 1.00
N PHE A 157 -4.26 -6.67 0.15
CA PHE A 157 -5.68 -6.99 0.03
C PHE A 157 -5.91 -8.44 -0.47
N TYR A 158 -5.13 -8.90 -1.44
CA TYR A 158 -5.27 -10.27 -1.97
C TYR A 158 -4.82 -11.35 -1.00
N THR A 159 -3.80 -11.10 -0.18
CA THR A 159 -3.34 -12.11 0.78
C THR A 159 -4.41 -12.50 1.82
N GLU A 160 -5.37 -11.62 2.09
CA GLU A 160 -6.50 -11.92 2.99
C GLU A 160 -7.55 -12.81 2.31
N GLU A 161 -7.86 -12.57 1.03
CA GLU A 161 -8.87 -13.31 0.26
C GLU A 161 -8.35 -14.62 -0.38
N GLU A 162 -7.05 -14.73 -0.62
CA GLU A 162 -6.40 -15.89 -1.28
C GLU A 162 -6.60 -17.21 -0.55
N THR A 163 -7.01 -17.17 0.72
CA THR A 163 -7.40 -18.36 1.47
C THR A 163 -8.59 -19.13 0.87
N GLN A 164 -9.31 -18.59 -0.13
CA GLN A 164 -10.60 -19.17 -0.56
C GLN A 164 -10.74 -19.59 -2.05
N ALA A 165 -9.95 -19.11 -3.03
CA ALA A 165 -10.41 -19.18 -4.44
C ALA A 165 -9.49 -19.79 -5.53
N GLY A 166 -8.22 -20.14 -5.28
CA GLY A 166 -7.40 -20.87 -6.28
C GLY A 166 -7.03 -20.13 -7.58
N HIS A 167 -7.38 -18.84 -7.73
CA HIS A 167 -7.02 -17.96 -8.85
C HIS A 167 -5.95 -16.93 -8.46
N ASP A 168 -4.83 -17.42 -7.94
CA ASP A 168 -3.83 -16.66 -7.17
C ASP A 168 -3.16 -15.51 -7.96
N PHE A 169 -2.92 -15.68 -9.27
CA PHE A 169 -2.20 -14.69 -10.07
C PHE A 169 -3.10 -13.83 -10.97
N ASP A 170 -4.20 -14.37 -11.50
CA ASP A 170 -4.99 -13.68 -12.53
C ASP A 170 -5.70 -12.44 -11.97
N ARG A 171 -6.24 -12.52 -10.75
CA ARG A 171 -6.87 -11.37 -10.08
C ARG A 171 -5.84 -10.29 -9.74
N LEU A 172 -4.70 -10.68 -9.17
CA LEU A 172 -3.59 -9.77 -8.89
C LEU A 172 -3.17 -9.01 -10.14
N ILE A 173 -2.98 -9.72 -11.26
CA ILE A 173 -2.62 -9.12 -12.54
C ILE A 173 -3.72 -8.16 -13.02
N GLN A 174 -4.98 -8.59 -13.01
CA GLN A 174 -6.10 -7.76 -13.47
C GLN A 174 -6.20 -6.45 -12.70
N GLU A 175 -6.02 -6.49 -11.38
CA GLU A 175 -6.25 -5.33 -10.53
C GLU A 175 -5.07 -4.35 -10.59
N THR A 176 -3.87 -4.90 -10.80
CA THR A 176 -2.71 -4.09 -11.17
C THR A 176 -2.92 -3.42 -12.53
N GLU A 177 -3.48 -4.14 -13.51
CA GLU A 177 -3.76 -3.62 -14.84
C GLU A 177 -4.80 -2.52 -14.82
N ASP A 178 -5.93 -2.73 -14.15
CA ASP A 178 -6.99 -1.73 -14.02
C ASP A 178 -6.43 -0.46 -13.35
N MET A 179 -5.66 -0.62 -12.27
CA MET A 179 -5.09 0.51 -11.53
C MET A 179 -4.02 1.28 -12.32
N LEU A 180 -3.12 0.59 -13.02
CA LEU A 180 -2.13 1.25 -13.86
C LEU A 180 -2.76 1.88 -15.10
N THR A 181 -3.79 1.27 -15.67
CA THR A 181 -4.54 1.84 -16.79
C THR A 181 -5.19 3.15 -16.38
N ASP A 182 -5.86 3.18 -15.23
CA ASP A 182 -6.45 4.40 -14.69
C ASP A 182 -5.39 5.48 -14.39
N LEU A 183 -4.27 5.11 -13.76
CA LEU A 183 -3.16 6.04 -13.47
C LEU A 183 -2.49 6.61 -14.72
N CYS A 184 -2.50 5.85 -15.82
CA CYS A 184 -1.92 6.24 -17.09
C CYS A 184 -2.93 6.90 -18.05
N ASP A 185 -4.21 6.99 -17.67
CA ASP A 185 -5.21 7.67 -18.49
C ASP A 185 -4.80 9.12 -18.72
N GLY A 186 -4.89 9.57 -19.97
CA GLY A 186 -4.39 10.87 -20.41
C GLY A 186 -2.86 11.03 -20.51
N HIS A 187 -2.06 9.99 -20.27
CA HIS A 187 -0.58 9.98 -20.39
C HIS A 187 -0.03 8.78 -21.17
N THR A 188 -0.85 8.16 -22.02
CA THR A 188 -0.50 6.92 -22.76
C THR A 188 0.68 7.08 -23.70
N ASP A 189 0.91 8.28 -24.24
CA ASP A 189 2.06 8.62 -25.08
C ASP A 189 3.38 8.66 -24.30
N ARG A 190 3.30 8.85 -22.98
CA ARG A 190 4.47 9.00 -22.10
C ARG A 190 4.88 7.71 -21.41
N ILE A 191 4.04 6.69 -21.41
CA ILE A 191 4.31 5.44 -20.66
C ILE A 191 5.60 4.74 -21.13
N GLY A 192 5.94 4.91 -22.41
CA GLY A 192 7.22 4.46 -22.99
C GLY A 192 8.46 5.08 -22.33
N GLU A 193 8.33 6.23 -21.68
CA GLU A 193 9.42 6.88 -20.91
C GLU A 193 9.66 6.18 -19.55
N TYR A 194 8.70 5.36 -19.10
CA TYR A 194 8.68 4.75 -17.78
C TYR A 194 8.82 3.22 -17.82
N GLN A 195 9.49 2.66 -18.82
CA GLN A 195 9.69 1.20 -18.98
C GLN A 195 10.30 0.51 -17.75
N TRP A 196 10.99 1.25 -16.88
CA TRP A 196 11.50 0.74 -15.60
C TRP A 196 10.41 0.18 -14.69
N ILE A 197 9.16 0.65 -14.82
CA ILE A 197 8.02 0.20 -14.00
C ILE A 197 7.75 -1.29 -14.20
N TYR A 198 7.93 -1.82 -15.41
CA TYR A 198 7.69 -3.24 -15.72
C TYR A 198 8.65 -4.15 -14.94
N GLY A 199 9.94 -3.81 -14.93
CA GLY A 199 10.93 -4.51 -14.12
C GLY A 199 10.62 -4.41 -12.62
N ALA A 200 10.18 -3.23 -12.15
CA ALA A 200 9.81 -3.04 -10.76
C ALA A 200 8.58 -3.89 -10.34
N ILE A 201 7.56 -3.99 -11.20
CA ILE A 201 6.36 -4.81 -10.96
C ILE A 201 6.73 -6.30 -10.93
N VAL A 202 7.46 -6.77 -11.95
CA VAL A 202 7.94 -8.15 -12.02
C VAL A 202 8.74 -8.50 -10.77
N ARG A 203 9.69 -7.65 -10.39
CA ARG A 203 10.53 -7.90 -9.22
C ARG A 203 9.73 -7.91 -7.93
N TYR A 204 8.85 -6.92 -7.74
CA TYR A 204 8.03 -6.83 -6.53
C TYR A 204 7.12 -8.06 -6.37
N TYR A 205 6.35 -8.43 -7.39
CA TYR A 205 5.45 -9.58 -7.27
C TYR A 205 6.19 -10.92 -7.21
N THR A 206 7.32 -11.06 -7.91
CA THR A 206 8.17 -12.25 -7.76
C THR A 206 8.67 -12.35 -6.32
N PHE A 207 9.11 -11.25 -5.72
CA PHE A 207 9.51 -11.20 -4.30
C PHE A 207 8.34 -11.60 -3.38
N ALA A 208 7.21 -10.91 -3.49
CA ALA A 208 6.06 -11.10 -2.62
C ALA A 208 5.51 -12.54 -2.68
N LYS A 209 5.50 -13.14 -3.86
CA LYS A 209 5.02 -14.51 -4.09
C LYS A 209 6.07 -15.60 -3.81
N SER A 210 7.31 -15.24 -3.49
CA SER A 210 8.38 -16.18 -3.13
C SER A 210 8.48 -16.45 -1.62
N ASP A 211 7.52 -15.98 -0.83
CA ASP A 211 7.48 -16.15 0.64
C ASP A 211 8.72 -15.59 1.35
N LEU A 212 9.36 -14.60 0.72
CA LEU A 212 10.49 -13.87 1.28
C LEU A 212 10.01 -12.87 2.32
N ARG A 213 10.75 -12.75 3.42
CA ARG A 213 10.39 -11.79 4.47
C ARG A 213 10.64 -10.37 4.02
N HIS A 214 9.59 -9.55 4.05
CA HIS A 214 9.73 -8.12 3.87
C HIS A 214 10.43 -7.52 5.10
N VAL A 215 11.60 -6.93 4.87
CA VAL A 215 12.26 -5.98 5.80
C VAL A 215 11.97 -4.53 5.41
N CYS A 216 11.01 -4.37 4.49
CA CYS A 216 10.51 -3.10 3.99
C CYS A 216 9.80 -2.32 5.10
N CYS A 217 9.67 -1.00 4.94
CA CYS A 217 8.92 -0.18 5.87
C CYS A 217 7.42 -0.32 5.61
N PRO A 218 6.61 -0.93 6.48
CA PRO A 218 5.19 -1.05 6.21
C PRO A 218 4.59 0.34 6.21
N VAL A 219 4.00 0.72 5.07
CA VAL A 219 3.06 1.85 5.04
C VAL A 219 1.68 1.34 5.42
N ILE A 220 1.41 0.08 5.07
CA ILE A 220 0.17 -0.66 5.24
C ILE A 220 0.48 -1.84 6.18
N CYS A 221 -0.36 -2.04 7.20
CA CYS A 221 -0.25 -3.06 8.27
C CYS A 221 0.84 -2.83 9.32
N GLY A 222 0.42 -2.70 10.58
CA GLY A 222 1.19 -2.17 11.71
C GLY A 222 2.20 -3.09 12.41
N SER A 223 2.67 -4.18 11.80
CA SER A 223 3.59 -5.09 12.49
C SER A 223 5.04 -4.88 12.03
N SER A 224 5.78 -4.19 12.90
CA SER A 224 7.24 -4.02 12.91
C SER A 224 7.76 -2.86 12.05
N GLY A 225 8.53 -1.98 12.68
CA GLY A 225 9.34 -1.00 11.95
C GLY A 225 10.37 -1.68 11.04
N PRO A 226 11.17 -0.91 10.29
CA PRO A 226 12.34 -1.48 9.63
C PRO A 226 13.14 -2.30 10.65
N ALA A 227 13.47 -3.54 10.29
CA ALA A 227 14.24 -4.42 11.16
C ALA A 227 15.61 -3.75 11.48
N PRO A 228 16.18 -3.92 12.68
CA PRO A 228 17.56 -3.53 12.94
C PRO A 228 18.52 -4.20 11.95
N VAL A 229 19.63 -3.53 11.63
CA VAL A 229 20.61 -3.97 10.61
C VAL A 229 21.13 -5.38 10.89
N GLU A 230 21.26 -5.75 12.15
CA GLU A 230 21.65 -7.09 12.58
C GLU A 230 20.61 -8.15 12.15
N GLU A 231 19.32 -7.87 12.31
CA GLU A 231 18.21 -8.75 11.91
C GLU A 231 18.10 -8.84 10.37
N HIS A 232 18.44 -7.78 9.65
CA HIS A 232 18.54 -7.83 8.18
C HIS A 232 19.55 -8.89 7.70
N THR A 233 20.70 -8.99 8.38
CA THR A 233 21.75 -9.93 7.98
C THR A 233 21.31 -11.37 8.24
N GLU A 234 20.71 -11.61 9.42
CA GLU A 234 20.17 -12.92 9.78
C GLU A 234 19.07 -13.37 8.81
N ILE A 235 18.11 -12.48 8.49
CA ILE A 235 17.05 -12.75 7.51
C ILE A 235 17.65 -13.09 6.13
N GLN A 236 18.66 -12.34 5.68
CA GLN A 236 19.30 -12.60 4.38
C GLN A 236 20.05 -13.94 4.34
N GLU A 237 20.69 -14.33 5.44
CA GLU A 237 21.37 -15.62 5.54
C GLU A 237 20.36 -16.79 5.52
N GLU A 238 19.30 -16.67 6.31
CA GLU A 238 18.21 -17.65 6.36
C GLU A 238 17.47 -17.80 5.03
N ASP A 239 17.20 -16.68 4.35
CA ASP A 239 16.47 -16.64 3.08
C ASP A 239 17.39 -16.82 1.85
N SER A 240 18.69 -17.02 2.04
CA SER A 240 19.70 -17.01 0.97
C SER A 240 19.39 -17.90 -0.24
N ILE A 241 18.78 -19.07 0.00
CA ILE A 241 18.33 -19.99 -1.07
C ILE A 241 17.17 -19.37 -1.88
N LEU A 242 16.16 -18.84 -1.18
CA LEU A 242 15.00 -18.18 -1.79
C LEU A 242 15.42 -16.89 -2.52
N LEU A 243 16.42 -16.17 -1.99
CA LEU A 243 17.01 -15.01 -2.64
C LEU A 243 17.73 -15.38 -3.93
N GLY A 244 18.49 -16.49 -3.93
CA GLY A 244 19.11 -17.00 -5.16
C GLY A 244 18.07 -17.37 -6.23
N LEU A 245 16.94 -17.96 -5.81
CA LEU A 245 15.82 -18.26 -6.71
C LEU A 245 15.16 -16.98 -7.24
N LEU A 246 14.91 -15.99 -6.37
CA LEU A 246 14.37 -14.68 -6.76
C LEU A 246 15.22 -14.05 -7.86
N GLU A 247 16.53 -13.91 -7.65
CA GLU A 247 17.40 -13.25 -8.64
C GLU A 247 17.46 -14.02 -9.97
N SER A 248 17.39 -15.36 -9.91
CA SER A 248 17.31 -16.18 -11.13
C SER A 248 16.00 -15.93 -11.89
N LEU A 249 14.86 -15.91 -11.20
CA LEU A 249 13.54 -15.70 -11.80
C LEU A 249 13.41 -14.28 -12.36
N VAL A 250 13.77 -13.26 -11.57
CA VAL A 250 13.72 -11.86 -12.01
C VAL A 250 14.59 -11.67 -13.24
N LYS A 251 15.79 -12.25 -13.27
CA LYS A 251 16.66 -12.18 -14.45
C LYS A 251 16.05 -12.85 -15.69
N GLU A 252 15.42 -14.01 -15.53
CA GLU A 252 14.74 -14.71 -16.63
C GLU A 252 13.56 -13.87 -17.17
N PHE A 253 12.76 -13.32 -16.26
CA PHE A 253 11.61 -12.50 -16.61
C PHE A 253 12.02 -11.19 -17.28
N GLU A 254 12.96 -10.44 -16.69
CA GLU A 254 13.50 -9.20 -17.25
C GLU A 254 14.15 -9.41 -18.62
N HIS A 255 14.81 -10.56 -18.86
CA HIS A 255 15.37 -10.87 -20.17
C HIS A 255 14.30 -11.04 -21.26
N SER A 256 13.08 -11.38 -20.86
CA SER A 256 11.95 -11.59 -21.76
C SER A 256 11.12 -10.31 -21.99
N LEU A 257 11.41 -9.24 -21.25
CA LEU A 257 10.76 -7.93 -21.46
C LEU A 257 11.35 -7.23 -22.69
N GLU A 258 10.48 -6.76 -23.57
CA GLU A 258 10.86 -5.98 -24.75
C GLU A 258 11.05 -4.51 -24.37
N ARG A 259 11.98 -3.81 -25.04
CA ARG A 259 12.34 -2.42 -24.69
C ARG A 259 11.25 -1.38 -24.96
N ASP A 260 10.36 -1.67 -25.90
CA ASP A 260 9.30 -0.78 -26.36
C ASP A 260 7.91 -1.39 -26.10
N MET A 261 7.82 -2.26 -25.10
CA MET A 261 6.59 -2.97 -24.73
C MET A 261 5.51 -1.97 -24.28
N GLY A 262 4.29 -2.11 -24.80
CA GLY A 262 3.13 -1.36 -24.31
C GLY A 262 2.59 -1.90 -22.99
N LEU A 263 1.73 -1.14 -22.32
CA LEU A 263 1.09 -1.59 -21.07
C LEU A 263 0.26 -2.86 -21.27
N GLU A 264 -0.52 -2.91 -22.34
CA GLU A 264 -1.34 -4.07 -22.72
C GLU A 264 -0.45 -5.30 -22.98
N ASP A 265 0.61 -5.14 -23.77
CA ASP A 265 1.57 -6.21 -24.06
C ASP A 265 2.28 -6.70 -22.78
N PHE A 266 2.58 -5.79 -21.85
CA PHE A 266 3.17 -6.12 -20.56
C PHE A 266 2.24 -6.99 -19.71
N PHE A 267 0.95 -6.66 -19.62
CA PHE A 267 0.01 -7.46 -18.85
C PHE A 267 -0.34 -8.78 -19.53
N GLU A 268 -0.36 -8.84 -20.85
CA GLU A 268 -0.41 -10.10 -21.57
C GLU A 268 0.82 -10.97 -21.27
N TYR A 269 2.02 -10.38 -21.26
CA TYR A 269 3.24 -11.05 -20.82
C TYR A 269 3.14 -11.56 -19.38
N MET A 270 2.59 -10.78 -18.45
CA MET A 270 2.39 -11.18 -17.06
C MET A 270 1.50 -12.44 -16.96
N ARG A 271 0.42 -12.50 -17.75
CA ARG A 271 -0.49 -13.66 -17.80
C ARG A 271 0.15 -14.88 -18.47
N MET A 272 0.87 -14.67 -19.56
CA MET A 272 1.33 -15.75 -20.45
C MET A 272 2.72 -16.31 -20.11
N ALA A 273 3.56 -15.53 -19.44
CA ALA A 273 4.93 -15.91 -19.10
C ALA A 273 5.18 -15.88 -17.59
N TRP A 274 4.98 -14.73 -16.95
CA TRP A 274 5.32 -14.56 -15.53
C TRP A 274 4.48 -15.47 -14.61
N ALA A 275 3.15 -15.44 -14.70
CA ALA A 275 2.27 -16.24 -13.84
C ALA A 275 2.51 -17.77 -13.99
N PRO A 276 2.63 -18.34 -15.20
CA PRO A 276 3.05 -19.73 -15.38
C PRO A 276 4.44 -20.02 -14.80
N GLY A 277 5.39 -19.10 -14.95
CA GLY A 277 6.73 -19.23 -14.36
C GLY A 277 6.68 -19.30 -12.83
N MET A 278 5.90 -18.41 -12.21
CA MET A 278 5.71 -18.40 -10.76
C MET A 278 4.98 -19.64 -10.23
N ARG A 279 4.01 -20.17 -10.97
CA ARG A 279 3.38 -21.47 -10.64
C ARG A 279 4.42 -22.59 -10.58
N LYS A 280 5.28 -22.70 -11.60
CA LYS A 280 6.36 -23.71 -11.61
C LYS A 280 7.36 -23.53 -10.47
N ALA A 281 7.73 -22.28 -10.17
CA ALA A 281 8.62 -21.98 -9.05
C ALA A 281 8.00 -22.41 -7.71
N ARG A 282 6.70 -22.15 -7.49
CA ARG A 282 5.99 -22.59 -6.28
C ARG A 282 5.85 -24.11 -6.21
N GLU A 283 5.57 -24.78 -7.32
CA GLU A 283 5.55 -26.25 -7.38
C GLU A 283 6.92 -26.85 -7.04
N TYR A 284 7.99 -26.26 -7.56
CA TYR A 284 9.37 -26.66 -7.24
C TYR A 284 9.66 -26.48 -5.73
N LEU A 285 9.35 -25.33 -5.15
CA LEU A 285 9.52 -25.09 -3.72
C LEU A 285 8.67 -26.05 -2.87
N ALA A 286 7.41 -26.30 -3.27
CA ALA A 286 6.54 -27.25 -2.61
C ALA A 286 7.11 -28.68 -2.65
N SER A 287 7.78 -29.07 -3.74
CA SER A 287 8.44 -30.37 -3.87
C SER A 287 9.66 -30.54 -2.96
N GLN A 288 10.25 -29.45 -2.48
CA GLN A 288 11.37 -29.47 -1.54
C GLN A 288 10.93 -29.47 -0.07
N ARG A 289 9.63 -29.31 0.21
CA ARG A 289 9.12 -29.38 1.58
C ARG A 289 9.34 -30.79 2.14
N LEU A 290 9.82 -30.85 3.39
CA LEU A 290 10.02 -32.11 4.09
C LEU A 290 8.72 -32.91 4.13
N THR A 291 8.84 -34.20 3.84
CA THR A 291 7.74 -35.15 3.95
C THR A 291 7.32 -35.32 5.41
N ASP A 292 6.08 -35.76 5.64
CA ASP A 292 5.60 -36.07 7.00
C ASP A 292 6.51 -37.08 7.73
N GLN A 293 7.17 -37.96 6.99
CA GLN A 293 8.10 -38.93 7.55
C GLN A 293 9.40 -38.27 8.02
N GLU A 294 9.94 -37.33 7.25
CA GLU A 294 11.13 -36.56 7.65
C GLU A 294 10.83 -35.66 8.85
N LEU A 295 9.65 -35.05 8.89
CA LEU A 295 9.19 -34.29 10.05
C LEU A 295 9.05 -35.16 11.30
N ARG A 296 8.52 -36.38 11.17
CA ARG A 296 8.49 -37.36 12.28
C ARG A 296 9.89 -37.78 12.72
N ASN A 297 10.80 -38.01 11.77
CA ASN A 297 12.18 -38.39 12.07
C ASN A 297 12.94 -37.25 12.78
N ALA A 298 12.72 -35.99 12.38
CA ALA A 298 13.29 -34.83 13.04
C ALA A 298 12.79 -34.69 14.50
N LYS A 299 11.49 -34.91 14.74
CA LYS A 299 10.93 -34.93 16.10
C LYS A 299 11.51 -36.05 16.96
N LEU A 300 11.81 -37.21 16.38
CA LEU A 300 12.41 -38.34 17.08
C LEU A 300 13.85 -38.05 17.57
N ILE A 301 14.58 -37.17 16.91
CA ILE A 301 15.91 -36.68 17.35
C ILE A 301 15.83 -35.39 18.19
N SER A 302 14.65 -35.09 18.75
CA SER A 302 14.38 -33.94 19.62
C SER A 302 14.55 -32.57 18.97
N VAL A 303 14.45 -32.47 17.64
CA VAL A 303 14.29 -31.18 16.97
C VAL A 303 12.87 -30.67 17.26
N VAL A 304 12.79 -29.62 18.08
CA VAL A 304 11.55 -28.88 18.35
C VAL A 304 11.51 -27.70 17.42
N TRP A 305 10.48 -27.62 16.59
CA TRP A 305 10.25 -26.48 15.72
C TRP A 305 9.60 -25.37 16.56
N GLU A 306 10.33 -24.28 16.81
CA GLU A 306 9.71 -23.03 17.25
C GLU A 306 8.99 -22.44 16.02
N THR A 307 7.68 -22.63 15.96
CA THR A 307 6.87 -21.97 14.94
C THR A 307 6.77 -20.50 15.29
N TYR A 308 7.62 -19.67 14.67
CA TYR A 308 7.35 -18.24 14.54
C TYR A 308 6.43 -18.04 13.33
N GLY A 309 5.13 -18.07 13.61
CA GLY A 309 4.05 -17.84 12.66
C GLY A 309 2.76 -17.60 13.45
N PRO A 310 1.72 -16.97 12.86
CA PRO A 310 0.50 -16.65 13.59
C PRO A 310 -0.06 -17.93 14.20
N GLN A 311 -0.26 -17.91 15.52
CA GLN A 311 -0.88 -19.04 16.21
C GLN A 311 -2.23 -19.33 15.55
N PRO A 312 -2.64 -20.60 15.45
CA PRO A 312 -3.97 -20.95 14.97
C PRO A 312 -4.98 -20.11 15.75
N VAL A 313 -5.82 -19.38 15.03
CA VAL A 313 -6.86 -18.52 15.58
C VAL A 313 -7.64 -19.35 16.59
N VAL A 314 -7.40 -19.11 17.87
CA VAL A 314 -8.33 -19.52 18.91
C VAL A 314 -9.59 -18.74 18.59
N GLU A 315 -10.63 -19.46 18.17
CA GLU A 315 -11.97 -18.97 17.88
C GLU A 315 -12.53 -18.32 19.16
N ARG A 316 -12.06 -17.11 19.46
CA ARG A 316 -12.72 -16.20 20.36
C ARG A 316 -13.86 -15.65 19.54
N LEU A 317 -15.03 -16.24 19.76
CA LEU A 317 -16.33 -15.61 19.49
C LEU A 317 -16.34 -14.26 20.20
N LEU A 318 -15.76 -13.25 19.56
CA LEU A 318 -15.99 -11.86 19.90
C LEU A 318 -17.34 -11.54 19.31
N GLU A 319 -18.33 -11.40 20.19
CA GLU A 319 -19.59 -10.74 19.88
C GLU A 319 -19.26 -9.35 19.35
N CYS A 320 -19.21 -9.21 18.02
CA CYS A 320 -19.17 -7.91 17.36
C CYS A 320 -20.44 -7.16 17.76
N LYS A 321 -20.33 -6.22 18.71
CA LYS A 321 -21.29 -5.14 18.81
C LYS A 321 -21.17 -4.34 17.53
N GLU A 322 -22.22 -4.35 16.71
CA GLU A 322 -22.31 -3.49 15.55
C GLU A 322 -21.91 -2.05 15.90
N PRO A 323 -21.18 -1.34 15.03
CA PRO A 323 -20.89 0.08 15.24
C PRO A 323 -22.20 0.83 15.31
N GLY A 324 -22.48 1.44 16.46
CA GLY A 324 -23.69 2.24 16.67
C GLY A 324 -23.85 3.27 15.55
N GLY A 325 -25.02 3.28 14.92
CA GLY A 325 -25.28 4.08 13.72
C GLY A 325 -25.16 5.58 13.97
N LEU A 326 -25.34 6.38 12.92
CA LEU A 326 -25.35 7.85 12.97
C LEU A 326 -26.17 8.41 14.14
N TRP A 327 -27.26 7.73 14.51
CA TRP A 327 -28.13 8.08 15.62
C TRP A 327 -27.49 7.93 17.00
N ASP A 328 -26.60 6.96 17.20
CA ASP A 328 -25.88 6.77 18.46
C ASP A 328 -24.82 7.86 18.63
N ALA A 329 -24.09 8.19 17.56
CA ALA A 329 -23.16 9.32 17.55
C ALA A 329 -23.86 10.66 17.78
N MET A 330 -25.06 10.86 17.21
CA MET A 330 -25.88 12.04 17.45
C MET A 330 -26.41 12.08 18.89
N SER A 331 -26.78 10.95 19.49
CA SER A 331 -27.22 10.87 20.88
C SER A 331 -26.09 11.19 21.87
N GLU A 332 -24.87 10.74 21.59
CA GLU A 332 -23.69 11.10 22.39
C GLU A 332 -23.33 12.59 22.27
N LEU A 333 -23.46 13.19 21.08
CA LEU A 333 -23.28 14.63 20.91
C LEU A 333 -24.37 15.46 21.62
N ASP A 334 -25.61 14.96 21.67
CA ASP A 334 -26.72 15.63 22.35
C ASP A 334 -26.56 15.60 23.88
N LYS A 335 -26.03 14.49 24.44
CA LYS A 335 -25.63 14.40 25.85
C LYS A 335 -24.51 15.39 26.19
N ILE A 336 -23.54 15.57 25.30
CA ILE A 336 -22.45 16.55 25.48
C ILE A 336 -22.97 17.99 25.38
N ALA A 337 -24.01 18.23 24.58
CA ALA A 337 -24.61 19.56 24.40
C ALA A 337 -25.56 19.96 25.55
N THR A 338 -26.15 18.98 26.23
CA THR A 338 -27.11 19.18 27.34
C THR A 338 -26.52 18.99 28.73
N ASP A 339 -25.21 18.71 28.83
CA ASP A 339 -24.49 18.60 30.09
C ASP A 339 -24.44 19.96 30.84
N LEU A 340 -25.28 20.06 31.88
CA LEU A 340 -25.48 21.27 32.69
C LEU A 340 -24.30 21.59 33.61
N GLU A 341 -23.33 20.69 33.78
CA GLU A 341 -22.18 20.89 34.68
C GLU A 341 -20.91 21.39 33.97
N ARG A 342 -20.97 21.64 32.66
CA ARG A 342 -19.78 22.11 31.94
C ARG A 342 -19.51 23.58 32.23
N PRO A 343 -18.33 23.96 32.78
CA PRO A 343 -18.03 25.35 33.07
C PRO A 343 -17.89 26.14 31.76
N MET A 344 -18.75 27.16 31.59
CA MET A 344 -18.58 28.16 30.55
C MET A 344 -17.33 28.96 30.86
N THR A 345 -16.24 28.68 30.14
CA THR A 345 -15.03 29.48 30.19
C THR A 345 -15.28 30.74 29.37
N GLU A 346 -15.23 31.90 30.03
CA GLU A 346 -15.31 33.25 29.41
C GLU A 346 -14.19 33.52 28.41
#